data_AF-A0A661FD76-F1
#
_entry.id   AF-A0A661FD76-F1
#
_cell.length_a   1.000
_cell.length_b   1.000
_cell.length_c   1.000
_cell.angle_alpha   90.00
_cell.angle_beta   90.00
_cell.angle_gamma   90.00
#
_symmetry.space_group_name_H-M   'P 1'
#
loop_
_entity.id
_entity.type
_entity.pdbx_description
1 polymer ?
#
loop_
_entity_poly.entity_id
_entity_poly.type
_entity_poly.pdbx_seq_one_letter_code
_entity_poly.pdbx_strand_id
1 'polypeptide(L)' 'MAENLKQTEFVWKGKDRSGKVIKGEISAYSETIARAELRRQGTRIIGLKKKPKPLFSKAKSSISPKDIAVFSRQLATML' A
#
# COMPACT_ATOMS: atom_id res chain seq x y z
N MET A 1 0.54 22.23 18.35
CA MET A 1 1.19 21.00 17.85
C MET A 1 0.21 20.28 16.94
N ALA A 2 0.41 20.28 15.63
CA ALA A 2 -0.40 19.49 14.71
C ALA A 2 0.37 18.20 14.43
N GLU A 3 -0.03 17.09 15.06
CA GLU A 3 0.52 15.79 14.70
C GLU A 3 0.17 15.51 13.24
N ASN A 4 1.20 15.23 12.44
CA ASN A 4 1.07 14.76 11.07
C ASN A 4 0.52 13.33 11.13
N LEU A 5 -0.79 13.22 11.33
CA LEU A 5 -1.50 11.95 11.36
C LEU A 5 -1.35 11.30 9.98
N LYS A 6 -0.49 10.30 9.90
CA LYS A 6 -0.19 9.61 8.65
C LYS A 6 -1.44 8.87 8.16
N GLN A 7 -2.14 9.46 7.19
CA GLN A 7 -3.28 8.81 6.53
C GLN A 7 -2.80 7.49 5.94
N THR A 8 -3.43 6.41 6.37
CA THR A 8 -3.17 5.07 5.84
C THR A 8 -4.27 4.75 4.84
N GLU A 9 -3.89 4.27 3.66
CA GLU A 9 -4.85 3.78 2.67
C GLU A 9 -5.38 2.42 3.12
N PHE A 10 -6.70 2.27 3.09
CA PHE A 10 -7.42 1.03 3.37
C PHE A 10 -8.15 0.59 2.12
N VAL A 11 -8.00 -0.69 1.76
CA VAL A 11 -8.81 -1.31 0.72
C VAL A 11 -10.02 -1.93 1.39
N TRP A 12 -11.20 -1.58 0.90
CA TRP A 12 -12.46 -2.05 1.45
C TRP A 12 -13.31 -2.73 0.37
N LYS A 13 -14.09 -3.72 0.81
CA LYS A 13 -15.10 -4.40 0.01
C LYS A 13 -16.42 -4.24 0.74
N GLY A 14 -17.43 -3.73 0.06
CA GLY A 14 -18.75 -3.50 0.61
C GLY A 14 -19.85 -3.83 -0.38
N LYS A 15 -21.09 -3.76 0.08
CA LYS A 15 -22.28 -3.80 -0.75
C LYS A 15 -22.94 -2.43 -0.74
N ASP A 16 -23.27 -1.96 -1.92
CA ASP A 16 -24.17 -0.83 -2.08
C ASP A 16 -25.60 -1.21 -1.62
N ARG A 17 -26.46 -0.22 -1.40
CA ARG A 17 -27.88 -0.38 -1.09
C ARG A 17 -28.62 -1.20 -2.15
N SER A 18 -28.14 -1.17 -3.39
CA SER A 18 -28.62 -1.98 -4.52
C SER A 18 -28.14 -3.45 -4.48
N GLY A 19 -27.40 -3.85 -3.45
CA GLY A 19 -26.88 -5.22 -3.28
C GLY A 19 -25.61 -5.55 -4.07
N LYS A 20 -25.15 -4.64 -4.93
CA LYS A 20 -23.94 -4.80 -5.74
C LYS A 20 -22.69 -4.74 -4.87
N VAL A 21 -21.79 -5.70 -5.05
CA VAL A 21 -20.49 -5.71 -4.36
C VAL A 21 -19.59 -4.68 -5.01
N ILE A 22 -19.22 -3.66 -4.25
CA ILE A 22 -18.30 -2.60 -4.63
C ILE A 22 -17.00 -2.76 -3.84
N LYS A 23 -15.89 -2.42 -4.49
CA LYS A 23 -14.57 -2.42 -3.90
C LYS A 23 -13.98 -1.04 -4.15
N GLY A 24 -13.30 -0.50 -3.15
CA GLY A 24 -12.70 0.82 -3.24
C GLY A 24 -11.54 0.97 -2.28
N GLU A 25 -10.90 2.12 -2.37
CA GLU A 25 -9.85 2.53 -1.45
C GLU A 25 -10.33 3.74 -0.67
N ILE A 26 -9.93 3.84 0.60
CA ILE A 26 -10.23 4.98 1.45
C ILE A 26 -9.02 5.32 2.30
N SER A 27 -8.67 6.61 2.33
CA SER A 27 -7.61 7.13 3.18
C SER A 27 -8.20 7.52 4.52
N ALA A 28 -7.72 6.92 5.60
CA ALA A 28 -8.17 7.25 6.95
C ALA A 28 -7.03 7.15 7.97
N TYR A 29 -7.22 7.76 9.13
CA TYR A 29 -6.25 7.69 10.23
C TYR A 29 -6.28 6.34 10.96
N SER A 30 -7.42 5.64 10.94
CA SER A 30 -7.60 4.33 11.60
C SER A 30 -8.66 3.50 10.88
N GLU A 31 -8.62 2.19 11.12
CA GLU A 31 -9.61 1.25 10.59
C GLU A 31 -11.03 1.58 11.05
N THR A 32 -11.18 2.03 12.30
CA THR A 32 -12.46 2.42 12.89
C THR A 32 -13.04 3.65 12.21
N ILE A 33 -12.20 4.63 11.89
CA ILE A 33 -12.58 5.87 11.19
C ILE A 33 -12.98 5.55 9.74
N ALA A 34 -12.18 4.75 9.01
CA ALA A 34 -12.55 4.27 7.68
C ALA A 34 -13.90 3.53 7.66
N ARG A 35 -14.14 2.69 8.67
CA ARG A 35 -15.42 1.97 8.80
C ARG A 35 -16.60 2.91 9.10
N ALA A 36 -16.37 3.98 9.86
CA ALA A 36 -17.41 4.98 10.13
C ALA A 36 -17.73 5.80 8.86
N GLU A 37 -16.70 6.22 8.12
CA GLU A 37 -16.83 6.97 6.86
C GLU A 37 -17.63 6.18 5.81
N LEU A 38 -17.30 4.89 5.63
CA LEU A 38 -17.99 4.03 4.66
C LEU A 38 -19.44 3.73 5.05
N ARG A 39 -19.74 3.64 6.36
CA ARG A 39 -21.13 3.53 6.83
C ARG A 39 -21.90 4.84 6.60
N ARG A 40 -21.27 6.00 6.79
CA ARG A 40 -21.87 7.31 6.47
C ARG A 40 -22.19 7.43 4.98
N GLN A 41 -21.36 6.86 4.11
CA GLN A 41 -21.59 6.77 2.67
C GLN A 41 -22.67 5.73 2.28
N GLY A 42 -23.33 5.09 3.26
CA GLY A 42 -24.40 4.12 3.00
C GLY A 42 -23.92 2.75 2.52
N THR A 43 -22.62 2.46 2.62
CA THR A 43 -22.05 1.19 2.15
C THR A 43 -21.97 0.16 3.27
N ARG A 44 -22.51 -1.05 3.01
CA ARG A 44 -22.42 -2.18 3.95
C ARG A 44 -21.07 -2.88 3.80
N ILE A 45 -20.17 -2.64 4.75
CA ILE A 45 -18.80 -3.17 4.73
C ILE A 45 -18.81 -4.71 4.91
N ILE A 46 -18.23 -5.42 3.95
CA ILE A 46 -18.01 -6.88 3.99
C ILE A 46 -16.60 -7.18 4.52
N GLY A 47 -15.63 -6.32 4.21
CA GLY A 47 -14.27 -6.44 4.72
C GLY A 47 -13.52 -5.13 4.57
N LEU A 48 -12.72 -4.80 5.59
CA LEU A 48 -11.78 -3.68 5.54
C LEU A 48 -10.38 -4.25 5.81
N LYS A 49 -9.42 -3.93 4.96
CA LYS A 49 -8.02 -4.31 5.14
C LYS A 49 -7.15 -3.08 4.92
N LYS A 50 -6.13 -2.89 5.75
CA LYS A 50 -5.05 -1.93 5.45
C LYS A 50 -4.50 -2.29 4.07
N LYS A 51 -4.31 -1.30 3.20
CA LYS A 51 -3.67 -1.54 1.90
C LYS A 51 -2.32 -2.19 2.20
N PRO A 52 -2.08 -3.43 1.73
CA PRO A 52 -0.82 -4.08 1.99
C PRO A 52 0.26 -3.17 1.41
N LYS A 53 1.25 -2.80 2.24
CA LYS A 53 2.47 -2.20 1.71
C LYS A 53 2.95 -3.14 0.61
N PRO A 54 3.20 -2.67 -0.61
CA PRO A 54 3.66 -3.56 -1.66
C PRO A 54 4.99 -4.15 -1.21
N LEU A 55 4.97 -5.38 -0.69
CA LEU A 55 6.18 -6.11 -0.26
C LEU A 55 7.13 -6.27 -1.45
N PHE A 56 6.60 -6.25 -2.68
CA PHE A 56 7.34 -6.39 -3.92
C PHE A 56 7.75 -5.06 -4.59
N SER A 57 7.36 -3.88 -4.09
CA SER A 57 7.89 -2.62 -4.67
C SER A 57 9.31 -2.30 -4.21
N LYS A 58 9.83 -3.06 -3.24
CA LYS A 58 11.22 -3.01 -2.79
C LYS A 58 11.93 -4.34 -3.04
N ALA A 59 11.55 -5.08 -4.08
CA ALA A 59 12.50 -5.99 -4.70
C ALA A 59 13.61 -5.10 -5.27
N LYS A 60 14.62 -4.91 -4.42
CA LYS A 60 15.94 -4.32 -4.64
C LYS A 60 16.25 -4.29 -6.14
N SER A 61 16.45 -3.09 -6.68
CA SER A 61 16.91 -2.84 -8.06
C SER A 61 17.68 -4.05 -8.59
N SER A 62 17.13 -4.73 -9.60
CA SER A 62 17.75 -5.91 -10.19
C SER A 62 19.20 -5.57 -10.51
N ILE A 63 20.15 -6.29 -9.91
CA ILE A 63 21.56 -6.08 -10.17
C ILE A 63 21.79 -6.41 -11.64
N SER A 64 22.25 -5.43 -12.42
CA SER A 64 22.50 -5.68 -13.84
C SER A 64 23.85 -6.38 -14.02
N PRO A 65 24.02 -7.22 -15.05
CA PRO A 65 25.32 -7.82 -15.36
C PRO A 65 26.44 -6.78 -15.54
N LYS A 66 26.08 -5.56 -15.96
CA LYS A 66 27.01 -4.43 -16.08
C LYS A 66 27.56 -4.01 -14.71
N ASP A 67 26.72 -3.99 -13.68
CA ASP A 67 27.15 -3.63 -12.31
C ASP A 67 28.12 -4.68 -11.75
N ILE A 68 27.90 -5.96 -12.05
CA ILE A 68 28.79 -7.07 -11.67
C ILE A 68 30.16 -6.93 -12.37
N ALA A 69 30.16 -6.61 -13.67
CA ALA A 69 31.39 -6.47 -14.45
C ALA A 69 32.25 -5.28 -13.98
N VAL A 70 31.62 -4.14 -13.68
CA VAL A 70 32.32 -2.95 -13.16
C VAL A 70 32.91 -3.23 -11.78
N PHE A 71 32.12 -3.84 -10.89
CA PHE A 71 32.58 -4.20 -9.55
C PHE A 71 33.75 -5.19 -9.59
N SER A 72 33.66 -6.23 -10.41
CA SER A 72 34.74 -7.22 -10.57
C SER A 72 36.02 -6.59 -11.12
N ARG A 73 35.91 -5.62 -12.04
CA ARG A 73 37.07 -4.90 -12.59
C ARG A 73 37.72 -4.01 -11.52
N GLN A 74 36.93 -3.30 -10.73
CA GLN A 74 37.42 -2.46 -9.65
C GLN A 74 38.17 -3.27 -8.59
N LEU A 75 37.67 -4.47 -8.24
CA LEU A 75 38.39 -5.40 -7.36
C LEU A 75 39.71 -5.87 -7.98
N ALA A 76 39.73 -6.14 -9.28
CA ALA A 76 40.93 -6.62 -9.98
C ALA A 76 42.04 -5.55 -10.10
N THR A 77 41.68 -4.26 -10.11
CA THR A 77 42.63 -3.15 -10.32
C THR A 77 43.13 -2.49 -9.04
N MET A 78 42.72 -2.95 -7.85
CA MET A 78 43.13 -2.37 -6.56
C MET A 78 44.47 -2.89 -6.00
N LEU A 79 45.23 -3.68 -6.79
CA LEU A 79 46.60 -4.07 -6.44
C LEU A 79 47.58 -2.91 -6.61
#